data_AF-A0A416Z9G7-F1
#
_entry.id   AF-A0A416Z9G7-F1
#
_cell.length_a   1.000
_cell.length_b   1.000
_cell.length_c   1.000
_cell.angle_alpha   90.00
_cell.angle_beta   90.00
_cell.angle_gamma   90.00
#
_symmetry.space_group_name_H-M   'P 1'
#
loop_
_entity.id
_entity.type
_entity.pdbx_description
1 polymer ?
#
loop_
_entity_poly.entity_id
_entity_poly.type
_entity_poly.pdbx_seq_one_letter_code
_entity_poly.pdbx_strand_id
1 'polypeptide(L)'
;MLLSNQQKYIISVLRQIKYIRSCQLYALTAQHYQPQGIEISQHRMDVMLRQLRAGTNFVGLQEDIVCYGKRMVDPRYLEAIDVMLELSGCDPSFFSSERLESPFLLRFTGSGEELSYLFTVAWMDTPERILATSRMKGERIIWISDRRDSRGIALPRHHIFAVRQEDGTHRFFGSHEPEKI
;
A
#
# COMPACT_ATOMS: atom_id res chain seq x y z
N MET A 1 -28.02 -4.39 9.68
CA MET A 1 -27.61 -3.03 9.29
C MET A 1 -27.55 -2.96 7.78
N LEU A 2 -28.27 -2.03 7.14
CA LEU A 2 -28.11 -1.78 5.71
C LEU A 2 -26.88 -0.89 5.51
N LEU A 3 -25.90 -1.35 4.73
CA LEU A 3 -24.65 -0.64 4.49
C LEU A 3 -24.82 0.40 3.38
N SER A 4 -24.29 1.61 3.59
CA SER A 4 -24.13 2.59 2.51
C SER A 4 -23.14 2.07 1.45
N ASN A 5 -23.15 2.69 0.26
CA ASN A 5 -22.17 2.34 -0.78
C ASN A 5 -20.73 2.57 -0.30
N GLN A 6 -20.48 3.66 0.45
CA GLN A 6 -19.18 3.95 1.05
C GLN A 6 -18.74 2.88 2.05
N GLN A 7 -19.66 2.44 2.92
CA GLN A 7 -19.38 1.36 3.89
C GLN A 7 -19.11 0.01 3.21
N LYS A 8 -19.80 -0.28 2.10
CA LYS A 8 -19.54 -1.47 1.29
C LYS A 8 -18.14 -1.42 0.67
N TYR A 9 -17.74 -0.27 0.13
CA TYR A 9 -16.39 -0.05 -0.39
C TYR A 9 -15.32 -0.20 0.71
N ILE A 10 -15.52 0.41 1.88
CA ILE A 10 -14.61 0.24 3.02
C ILE A 10 -14.45 -1.24 3.39
N ILE A 11 -15.55 -1.99 3.46
CA ILE A 11 -15.49 -3.43 3.74
C ILE A 11 -14.76 -4.19 2.63
N SER A 12 -14.93 -3.85 1.35
CA SER A 12 -14.20 -4.52 0.27
C SER A 12 -12.69 -4.29 0.38
N VAL A 13 -12.24 -3.06 0.67
CA VAL A 13 -10.82 -2.75 0.93
C VAL A 13 -10.30 -3.55 2.12
N LEU A 14 -11.03 -3.55 3.25
CA LEU A 14 -10.65 -4.29 4.45
C LEU A 14 -10.59 -5.80 4.23
N ARG A 15 -11.46 -6.37 3.39
CA ARG A 15 -11.40 -7.79 3.01
C ARG A 15 -10.16 -8.12 2.20
N GLN A 16 -9.63 -7.19 1.43
CA GLN A 16 -8.47 -7.40 0.56
C GLN A 16 -7.15 -7.17 1.32
N ILE A 17 -7.02 -6.04 2.02
CA ILE A 17 -5.80 -5.66 2.75
C ILE A 17 -5.72 -6.27 4.17
N LYS A 18 -6.83 -6.71 4.74
CA LYS A 18 -6.99 -7.31 6.09
C LYS A 18 -6.74 -6.37 7.26
N TYR A 19 -5.77 -5.47 7.21
CA TYR A 19 -5.57 -4.41 8.21
C TYR A 19 -4.82 -3.23 7.61
N ILE A 20 -5.18 -2.01 8.04
CA ILE A 20 -4.75 -0.76 7.41
C ILE A 20 -4.83 0.38 8.44
N ARG A 21 -4.00 1.42 8.32
CA ARG A 21 -4.18 2.63 9.14
C ARG A 21 -5.43 3.39 8.71
N SER A 22 -6.04 4.09 9.64
CA SER A 22 -7.27 4.86 9.40
C SER A 22 -7.04 5.98 8.40
N CYS A 23 -5.86 6.60 8.41
CA CYS A 23 -5.45 7.61 7.42
C CYS A 23 -5.28 7.03 6.00
N GLN A 24 -4.68 5.84 5.88
CA GLN A 24 -4.51 5.15 4.60
C GLN A 24 -5.87 4.74 4.00
N LEU A 25 -6.75 4.18 4.83
CA LEU A 25 -8.10 3.80 4.42
C LEU A 25 -8.94 5.02 4.04
N TYR A 26 -8.78 6.13 4.77
CA TYR A 26 -9.38 7.41 4.44
C TYR A 26 -8.93 7.89 3.06
N ALA A 27 -7.62 7.89 2.79
CA ALA A 27 -7.06 8.33 1.52
C ALA A 27 -7.63 7.53 0.32
N LEU A 28 -7.66 6.20 0.42
CA LEU A 28 -8.29 5.33 -0.59
C LEU A 28 -9.78 5.66 -0.80
N THR A 29 -10.51 5.82 0.30
CA THR A 29 -11.96 6.06 0.25
C THR A 29 -12.26 7.44 -0.33
N ALA A 30 -11.54 8.47 0.09
CA ALA A 30 -11.70 9.82 -0.44
C ALA A 30 -11.38 9.86 -1.94
N GLN A 31 -10.25 9.28 -2.35
CA GLN A 31 -9.84 9.26 -3.75
C GLN A 31 -10.82 8.49 -4.64
N HIS A 32 -11.33 7.34 -4.19
CA HIS A 32 -12.31 6.56 -4.95
C HIS A 32 -13.62 7.31 -5.24
N TYR A 33 -14.06 8.15 -4.29
CA TYR A 33 -15.32 8.88 -4.36
C TYR A 33 -15.20 10.31 -4.92
N GLN A 34 -13.99 10.87 -4.97
CA GLN A 34 -13.76 12.22 -5.48
C GLN A 34 -14.24 12.40 -6.94
N PRO A 35 -13.95 11.49 -7.89
CA PRO A 35 -14.45 11.62 -9.28
C PRO A 35 -15.98 11.52 -9.40
N GLN A 36 -16.65 10.97 -8.39
CA GLN A 36 -18.12 10.85 -8.33
C GLN A 36 -18.77 12.11 -7.73
N GLY A 37 -17.99 13.15 -7.40
CA GLY A 37 -18.46 14.36 -6.74
C GLY A 37 -18.86 14.15 -5.28
N ILE A 38 -18.40 13.07 -4.65
CA ILE A 38 -18.73 12.74 -3.26
C ILE A 38 -17.54 13.06 -2.37
N GLU A 39 -17.68 14.10 -1.55
CA GLU A 39 -16.68 14.45 -0.54
C GLU A 39 -16.78 13.53 0.69
N ILE A 40 -15.65 12.93 1.06
CA ILE A 40 -15.49 12.15 2.28
C ILE A 40 -14.60 12.95 3.21
N SER A 41 -15.17 13.50 4.28
CA SER A 41 -14.40 14.15 5.35
C SER A 41 -13.90 13.14 6.37
N GLN A 42 -12.86 13.49 7.12
CA GLN A 42 -12.33 12.68 8.22
C GLN A 42 -13.44 12.34 9.23
N HIS A 43 -14.26 13.32 9.61
CA HIS A 43 -15.37 13.09 10.53
C HIS A 43 -16.37 12.06 10.00
N ARG A 44 -16.72 12.13 8.71
CA ARG A 44 -17.60 11.15 8.07
C ARG A 44 -16.98 9.76 8.07
N MET A 45 -15.67 9.67 7.82
CA MET A 45 -14.92 8.42 7.88
C MET A 45 -14.99 7.79 9.27
N ASP A 46 -14.71 8.56 10.32
CA ASP A 46 -14.75 8.07 11.71
C ASP A 46 -16.14 7.57 12.11
N VAL A 47 -17.20 8.26 11.67
CA VAL A 47 -18.58 7.82 11.88
C VAL A 47 -18.84 6.48 11.18
N MET A 48 -18.44 6.33 9.92
CA MET A 48 -18.62 5.08 9.18
C MET A 48 -17.85 3.93 9.84
N LEU A 49 -16.62 4.15 10.30
CA LEU A 49 -15.81 3.13 10.98
C LEU A 49 -16.43 2.70 12.33
N ARG A 50 -16.93 3.66 13.13
CA ARG A 50 -17.64 3.34 14.38
C ARG A 50 -18.90 2.52 14.13
N GLN A 51 -19.67 2.87 13.10
CA GLN A 51 -20.86 2.11 12.71
C GLN A 51 -20.50 0.69 12.24
N LEU A 52 -19.44 0.54 11.44
CA LEU A 52 -18.96 -0.77 10.99
C LEU A 52 -18.47 -1.64 12.15
N ARG A 53 -17.75 -1.07 13.12
CA ARG A 53 -17.31 -1.77 14.33
C ARG A 53 -18.50 -2.26 15.17
N ALA A 54 -19.53 -1.44 15.33
CA ALA A 54 -20.71 -1.80 16.13
C ALA A 54 -21.65 -2.77 15.39
N GLY A 55 -21.76 -2.63 14.06
CA GLY A 55 -22.72 -3.36 13.24
C GLY A 55 -22.18 -4.62 12.57
N THR A 56 -20.87 -4.90 12.67
CA THR A 56 -20.24 -6.09 12.09
C THR A 56 -19.29 -6.75 13.09
N ASN A 57 -19.23 -8.08 13.09
CA ASN A 57 -18.35 -8.83 13.99
C ASN A 57 -16.90 -8.94 13.50
N PHE A 58 -16.60 -8.38 12.32
CA PHE A 58 -15.31 -8.55 11.66
C PHE A 58 -14.49 -7.27 11.60
N VAL A 59 -15.07 -6.08 11.81
CA VAL A 59 -14.30 -4.82 11.81
C VAL A 59 -13.86 -4.49 13.24
N GLY A 60 -12.55 -4.55 13.48
CA GLY A 60 -11.92 -4.11 14.72
C GLY A 60 -11.24 -2.74 14.55
N LEU A 61 -11.25 -1.93 15.60
CA LEU A 61 -10.48 -0.69 15.69
C LEU A 61 -9.48 -0.81 16.84
N GLN A 62 -8.19 -0.67 16.55
CA GLN A 62 -7.08 -0.72 17.51
C GLN A 62 -6.24 0.54 17.30
N GLU A 63 -6.38 1.52 18.19
CA GLU A 63 -5.76 2.85 18.03
C GLU A 63 -6.09 3.46 16.65
N ASP A 64 -5.09 3.64 15.79
CA ASP A 64 -5.23 4.15 14.43
C ASP A 64 -5.43 3.04 13.38
N ILE A 65 -5.42 1.76 13.77
CA ILE A 65 -5.50 0.61 12.86
C ILE A 65 -6.92 0.06 12.76
N VAL A 66 -7.37 -0.13 11.54
CA VAL A 66 -8.64 -0.80 11.21
C VAL A 66 -8.32 -2.23 10.75
N CYS A 67 -8.88 -3.22 11.43
CA CYS A 67 -8.64 -4.64 11.16
C CYS A 67 -9.90 -5.35 10.67
N TYR A 68 -9.72 -6.31 9.76
CA TYR A 68 -10.71 -7.29 9.35
C TYR A 68 -10.41 -8.65 9.98
N GLY A 69 -11.15 -8.98 11.03
CA GLY A 69 -10.92 -10.12 11.92
C GLY A 69 -9.79 -9.87 12.92
N LYS A 70 -9.44 -10.91 13.69
CA LYS A 70 -8.28 -10.88 14.59
C LYS A 70 -7.01 -11.14 13.77
N ARG A 71 -6.08 -10.19 13.80
CA ARG A 71 -4.82 -10.23 13.05
C ARG A 71 -3.69 -9.63 13.86
N MET A 72 -2.49 -10.17 13.67
CA MET A 72 -1.25 -9.51 14.08
C MET A 72 -0.88 -8.49 13.01
N VAL A 73 -0.56 -7.28 13.43
CA VAL A 73 -0.18 -6.18 12.55
C VAL A 73 1.31 -6.26 12.25
N ASP A 74 1.69 -6.27 10.98
CA ASP A 74 3.08 -6.09 10.55
C ASP A 74 3.31 -4.62 10.14
N PRO A 75 4.15 -3.86 10.87
CA PRO A 75 4.41 -2.45 10.51
C PRO A 75 5.03 -2.30 9.12
N ARG A 76 5.76 -3.31 8.62
CA ARG A 76 6.35 -3.28 7.26
C ARG A 76 5.28 -3.37 6.19
N TYR A 77 4.21 -4.11 6.45
CA TYR A 77 3.07 -4.17 5.55
C TYR A 77 2.30 -2.85 5.52
N LEU A 78 2.17 -2.17 6.66
CA LEU A 78 1.60 -0.82 6.70
C LEU A 78 2.46 0.18 5.91
N GLU A 79 3.79 0.11 6.01
CA GLU A 79 4.72 0.92 5.21
C GLU A 79 4.62 0.58 3.71
N ALA A 80 4.42 -0.69 3.35
CA ALA A 80 4.17 -1.08 1.96
C ALA A 80 2.87 -0.47 1.41
N ILE A 81 1.84 -0.30 2.25
CA ILE A 81 0.62 0.42 1.87
C ILE A 81 0.91 1.92 1.67
N ASP A 82 1.74 2.55 2.51
CA ASP A 82 2.14 3.95 2.30
C ASP A 82 2.80 4.12 0.93
N VAL A 83 3.78 3.26 0.60
CA VAL A 83 4.45 3.25 -0.70
C VAL A 83 3.46 3.07 -1.86
N MET A 84 2.49 2.17 -1.72
CA MET A 84 1.45 1.99 -2.73
C MET A 84 0.64 3.27 -2.93
N LEU A 85 0.19 3.91 -1.85
CA LEU A 85 -0.64 5.11 -1.93
C LEU A 85 0.12 6.30 -2.50
N GLU A 86 1.38 6.48 -2.11
CA GLU A 86 2.25 7.54 -2.63
C GLU A 86 2.49 7.39 -4.13
N LEU A 87 2.81 6.18 -4.60
CA LEU A 87 3.08 5.93 -6.03
C LEU A 87 1.82 5.91 -6.90
N SER A 88 0.68 5.50 -6.35
CA SER A 88 -0.60 5.43 -7.09
C SER A 88 -1.43 6.69 -7.02
N GLY A 89 -0.99 7.74 -6.31
CA GLY A 89 -1.82 8.91 -6.04
C GLY A 89 -3.12 8.55 -5.29
N CYS A 90 -3.03 7.55 -4.39
CA CYS A 90 -4.16 6.97 -3.67
C CYS A 90 -5.22 6.27 -4.55
N ASP A 91 -4.95 6.01 -5.83
CA ASP A 91 -5.87 5.38 -6.77
C ASP A 91 -5.30 4.09 -7.40
N PRO A 92 -4.99 3.05 -6.60
CA PRO A 92 -4.50 1.79 -7.15
C PRO A 92 -5.62 1.05 -7.90
N SER A 93 -5.36 0.63 -9.14
CA SER A 93 -6.30 -0.19 -9.91
C SER A 93 -6.39 -1.63 -9.40
N PHE A 94 -5.31 -2.12 -8.79
CA PHE A 94 -5.20 -3.44 -8.19
C PHE A 94 -4.25 -3.40 -7.00
N PHE A 95 -4.52 -4.19 -5.97
CA PHE A 95 -3.56 -4.47 -4.90
C PHE A 95 -3.82 -5.83 -4.23
N SER A 96 -2.80 -6.53 -3.74
CA SER A 96 -2.99 -7.80 -3.03
C SER A 96 -1.77 -8.17 -2.19
N SER A 97 -2.03 -8.75 -1.02
CA SER A 97 -1.03 -9.42 -0.19
C SER A 97 -1.14 -10.95 -0.20
N GLU A 98 -2.04 -11.50 -1.03
CA GLU A 98 -2.27 -12.94 -1.08
C GLU A 98 -1.17 -13.67 -1.85
N ARG A 99 -0.78 -14.85 -1.33
CA ARG A 99 0.22 -15.75 -1.95
C ARG A 99 1.58 -15.10 -2.19
N LEU A 100 1.93 -14.11 -1.38
CA LEU A 100 3.26 -13.54 -1.33
C LEU A 100 4.09 -14.27 -0.28
N GLU A 101 5.31 -14.63 -0.65
CA GLU A 101 6.32 -15.17 0.27
C GLU A 101 7.35 -14.09 0.59
N SER A 102 8.02 -14.23 1.74
CA SER A 102 9.12 -13.33 2.11
C SER A 102 10.16 -13.28 0.98
N PRO A 103 10.62 -12.08 0.56
CA PRO A 103 10.47 -10.77 1.22
C PRO A 103 9.25 -9.93 0.81
N PHE A 104 8.36 -10.44 -0.05
CA PHE A 104 7.28 -9.65 -0.64
C PHE A 104 6.14 -9.39 0.34
N LEU A 105 5.65 -8.15 0.34
CA LEU A 105 4.64 -7.66 1.29
C LEU A 105 3.33 -7.32 0.59
N LEU A 106 3.40 -6.63 -0.55
CA LEU A 106 2.24 -6.11 -1.25
C LEU A 106 2.53 -6.02 -2.74
N ARG A 107 1.58 -6.39 -3.56
CA ARG A 107 1.61 -6.17 -5.01
C ARG A 107 0.51 -5.20 -5.40
N PHE A 108 0.76 -4.30 -6.33
CA PHE A 108 -0.24 -3.35 -6.81
C PHE A 108 0.03 -2.86 -8.24
N THR A 109 -0.96 -2.21 -8.83
CA THR A 109 -0.83 -1.40 -10.06
C THR A 109 -1.45 -0.04 -9.81
N GLY A 110 -0.93 1.02 -10.45
CA GLY A 110 -1.57 2.34 -10.38
C GLY A 110 -2.73 2.47 -11.37
N SER A 111 -3.39 3.62 -11.36
CA SER A 111 -4.27 4.07 -12.43
C SER A 111 -3.48 4.93 -13.42
N GLY A 112 -3.85 4.88 -14.71
CA GLY A 112 -3.19 5.64 -15.79
C GLY A 112 -2.07 4.88 -16.53
N GLU A 113 -1.70 5.39 -17.70
CA GLU A 113 -0.74 4.74 -18.61
C GLU A 113 0.68 4.65 -18.01
N GLU A 114 1.09 5.65 -17.23
CA GLU A 114 2.42 5.75 -16.61
C GLU A 114 2.65 4.73 -15.47
N LEU A 115 1.58 4.17 -14.89
CA LEU A 115 1.63 3.18 -13.81
C LEU A 115 1.04 1.81 -14.22
N SER A 116 1.08 1.50 -15.51
CA SER A 116 0.62 0.22 -16.07
C SER A 116 1.47 -0.99 -15.63
N TYR A 117 2.62 -0.75 -15.01
CA TYR A 117 3.47 -1.81 -14.47
C TYR A 117 2.86 -2.47 -13.24
N LEU A 118 3.17 -3.75 -13.09
CA LEU A 118 2.97 -4.44 -11.82
C LEU A 118 4.11 -4.07 -10.87
N PHE A 119 3.76 -3.52 -9.72
CA PHE A 119 4.70 -3.22 -8.65
C PHE A 119 4.58 -4.26 -7.55
N THR A 120 5.70 -4.71 -7.01
CA THR A 120 5.73 -5.53 -5.78
C THR A 120 6.66 -4.89 -4.77
N VAL A 121 6.12 -4.56 -3.60
CA VAL A 121 6.87 -4.03 -2.46
C VAL A 121 7.46 -5.18 -1.67
N ALA A 122 8.75 -5.08 -1.36
CA ALA A 122 9.53 -6.09 -0.65
C ALA A 122 10.31 -5.44 0.50
N TRP A 123 10.45 -6.18 1.59
CA TRP A 123 11.32 -5.80 2.71
C TRP A 123 12.77 -6.23 2.45
N MET A 124 13.70 -5.30 2.50
CA MET A 124 15.13 -5.57 2.41
C MET A 124 15.77 -5.56 3.80
N ASP A 125 16.36 -6.69 4.20
CA ASP A 125 17.27 -6.77 5.34
C ASP A 125 18.75 -6.56 4.93
N THR A 126 19.11 -6.92 3.69
CA THR A 126 20.48 -6.95 3.16
C THR A 126 20.50 -6.62 1.66
N PRO A 127 21.49 -5.87 1.14
CA PRO A 127 21.62 -5.58 -0.29
C PRO A 127 21.71 -6.84 -1.17
N GLU A 128 22.28 -7.93 -0.66
CA GLU A 128 22.44 -9.20 -1.38
C GLU A 128 21.09 -9.82 -1.77
N ARG A 129 20.05 -9.65 -0.93
CA ARG A 129 18.69 -10.10 -1.27
C ARG A 129 18.12 -9.36 -2.47
N ILE A 130 18.51 -8.10 -2.70
CA ILE A 130 18.09 -7.38 -3.91
C ILE A 130 18.52 -8.14 -5.16
N LEU A 131 19.79 -8.57 -5.20
CA LEU A 131 20.38 -9.22 -6.37
C LEU A 131 19.86 -10.65 -6.59
N ALA A 132 19.54 -11.36 -5.51
CA ALA A 132 19.03 -12.73 -5.56
C ALA A 132 17.52 -12.83 -5.87
N THR A 133 16.78 -11.72 -5.82
CA THR A 133 15.33 -11.73 -5.94
C THR A 133 14.89 -11.85 -7.40
N SER A 134 14.23 -12.96 -7.73
CA SER A 134 13.57 -13.13 -9.02
C SER A 134 12.30 -12.29 -9.09
N ARG A 135 12.01 -11.76 -10.28
CA ARG A 135 10.81 -10.98 -10.59
C ARG A 135 10.07 -11.58 -11.78
N MET A 136 8.78 -11.34 -11.86
CA MET A 136 8.01 -11.64 -13.07
C MET A 136 8.41 -10.69 -14.21
N LYS A 137 8.25 -11.16 -15.45
CA LYS A 137 8.51 -10.33 -16.63
C LYS A 137 7.59 -9.11 -16.62
N GLY A 138 8.18 -7.91 -16.69
CA GLY A 138 7.45 -6.64 -16.67
C GLY A 138 7.09 -6.11 -15.28
N GLU A 139 7.40 -6.86 -14.22
CA GLU A 139 7.23 -6.40 -12.83
C GLU A 139 8.37 -5.46 -12.41
N ARG A 140 8.04 -4.46 -11.60
CA ARG A 140 8.99 -3.59 -10.90
C ARG A 140 8.98 -3.94 -9.41
N ILE A 141 10.16 -4.10 -8.82
CA ILE A 141 10.28 -4.43 -7.38
C ILE A 141 10.64 -3.15 -6.63
N ILE A 142 9.88 -2.82 -5.59
CA ILE A 142 10.14 -1.69 -4.71
C ILE A 142 10.66 -2.21 -3.38
N TRP A 143 11.85 -1.77 -3.00
CA TRP A 143 12.48 -2.15 -1.75
C TRP A 143 12.26 -1.09 -0.69
N ILE A 144 11.76 -1.50 0.47
CA ILE A 144 11.75 -0.71 1.70
C ILE A 144 12.71 -1.32 2.72
N SER A 145 13.26 -0.50 3.62
CA SER A 145 14.17 -0.94 4.68
C SER A 145 14.29 0.13 5.77
N ASP A 146 14.96 -0.20 6.87
CA ASP A 146 15.27 0.78 7.92
C ASP A 146 16.33 1.82 7.52
N ARG A 147 16.97 1.69 6.37
CA ARG A 147 18.03 2.62 5.91
C ARG A 147 17.44 4.00 5.64
N ARG A 148 18.21 5.03 6.02
CA ARG A 148 17.87 6.45 5.83
C ARG A 148 18.38 7.05 4.52
N ASP A 149 19.15 6.28 3.74
CA ASP A 149 19.67 6.71 2.44
C ASP A 149 19.90 5.53 1.48
N SER A 150 20.08 5.86 0.20
CA SER A 150 20.37 4.93 -0.89
C SER A 150 21.86 4.67 -1.11
N ARG A 151 22.76 5.21 -0.27
CA ARG A 151 24.21 5.12 -0.51
C ARG A 151 24.67 3.67 -0.44
N GLY A 152 25.49 3.27 -1.42
CA GLY A 152 26.05 1.93 -1.51
C GLY A 152 25.08 0.84 -2.01
N ILE A 153 23.87 1.21 -2.44
CA ILE A 153 22.91 0.27 -3.03
C ILE A 153 23.04 0.33 -4.56
N ALA A 154 23.44 -0.78 -5.16
CA ALA A 154 23.36 -0.98 -6.61
C ALA A 154 22.04 -1.67 -6.95
N LEU A 155 21.09 -0.94 -7.55
CA LEU A 155 19.78 -1.48 -7.91
C LEU A 155 19.83 -2.22 -9.25
N PRO A 156 19.36 -3.49 -9.31
CA PRO A 156 19.15 -4.18 -10.57
C PRO A 156 18.08 -3.47 -11.40
N ARG A 157 18.11 -3.71 -12.71
CA ARG A 157 17.14 -3.13 -13.64
C ARG A 157 15.70 -3.45 -13.21
N HIS A 158 14.83 -2.43 -13.24
CA HIS A 158 13.42 -2.48 -12.80
C HIS A 158 13.22 -2.56 -11.29
N HIS A 159 14.26 -2.30 -10.50
CA HIS A 159 14.11 -2.12 -9.06
C HIS A 159 14.08 -0.64 -8.70
N ILE A 160 13.34 -0.35 -7.64
CA ILE A 160 13.21 0.97 -7.02
C ILE A 160 13.55 0.78 -5.54
N PHE A 161 14.28 1.72 -4.96
CA PHE A 161 14.46 1.81 -3.52
C PHE A 161 13.64 2.97 -2.96
N ALA A 162 12.79 2.68 -1.99
CA ALA A 162 11.98 3.65 -1.28
C ALA A 162 12.62 3.93 0.09
N VAL A 163 13.09 5.16 0.27
CA VAL A 163 13.72 5.61 1.52
C VAL A 163 12.73 6.42 2.32
N ARG A 164 12.32 5.91 3.48
CA ARG A 164 11.46 6.63 4.41
C ARG A 164 12.15 7.88 4.95
N GLN A 165 11.47 9.02 4.82
CA GLN A 165 11.88 10.34 5.30
C GLN A 165 11.41 10.56 6.76
N GLU A 166 11.85 11.64 7.38
CA GLU A 166 11.48 11.98 8.77
C GLU A 166 9.99 12.30 8.94
N ASP A 167 9.34 12.82 7.89
CA ASP A 167 7.91 13.14 7.87
C ASP A 167 7.01 11.91 7.59
N GLY A 168 7.62 10.75 7.36
CA GLY A 168 6.93 9.50 7.06
C GLY A 168 6.70 9.21 5.57
N THR A 169 7.00 10.15 4.68
CA THR A 169 6.91 9.95 3.21
C THR A 169 8.11 9.17 2.67
N HIS A 170 8.05 8.71 1.42
CA HIS A 170 9.17 8.02 0.78
C HIS A 170 9.79 8.82 -0.36
N ARG A 171 11.12 8.78 -0.43
CA ARG A 171 11.88 9.19 -1.62
C ARG A 171 12.24 7.95 -2.42
N PHE A 172 11.92 7.97 -3.71
CA PHE A 172 12.12 6.84 -4.61
C PHE A 172 13.38 7.00 -5.46
N PHE A 173 14.20 5.95 -5.51
CA PHE A 173 15.42 5.88 -6.32
C PHE A 173 15.32 4.70 -7.27
N GLY A 174 15.30 4.96 -8.59
CA GLY A 174 15.29 3.91 -9.60
C GLY A 174 16.69 3.39 -9.93
N SER A 175 16.76 2.21 -10.54
CA SER A 175 17.99 1.72 -11.18
C SER A 175 18.50 2.71 -12.23
N HIS A 176 19.80 3.03 -12.21
CA HIS A 176 20.44 4.04 -13.07
C HIS A 176 20.63 3.64 -14.55
N GLU A 177 20.12 2.51 -15.01
CA GLU A 177 20.26 2.14 -16.42
C GLU A 177 19.21 2.86 -17.29
N PRO A 178 19.61 3.62 -18.33
CA PRO A 178 18.66 4.14 -19.30
C PRO A 178 17.92 2.98 -19.95
N GLU A 179 16.61 3.14 -20.17
CA GLU A 179 15.87 2.25 -21.04
C GLU A 179 16.57 2.28 -22.40
N LYS A 180 17.22 1.18 -22.79
CA LYS A 180 17.67 1.01 -24.18
C LYS A 180 16.41 1.04 -25.04
N ILE A 181 16.19 2.18 -25.68
CA ILE A 181 15.26 2.38 -26.79
C ILE A 181 15.76 1.55 -27.98
#